data_AF-A0A2G9M4B2-F1
#
_entry.id   AF-A0A2G9M4B2-F1
#
_cell.length_a   1.000
_cell.length_b   1.000
_cell.length_c   1.000
_cell.angle_alpha   90.00
_cell.angle_beta   90.00
_cell.angle_gamma   90.00
#
_symmetry.space_group_name_H-M   'P 1'
#
loop_
_entity.id
_entity.type
_entity.pdbx_description
1 polymer ?
#
loop_
_entity_poly.entity_id
_entity_poly.type
_entity_poly.pdbx_seq_one_letter_code
_entity_poly.pdbx_strand_id
1 'polypeptide(L)'
;MATVVAKTGIKKVKGYLYFLDKNGNVSRAAMSRAGRSKGKAKKEVVAKVGVKKEHGYLYFVDKNGNVARASMARGRKAGSKKKKATKKKSAKRKAPKRKAVRKSAKKPAKRKAAKKSSKKKRR
;
A
#
# COMPACT_ATOMS: atom_id res chain seq x y z
N MET A 1 -11.09 -18.05 22.09
CA MET A 1 -9.79 -17.95 22.79
C MET A 1 -8.65 -18.10 21.78
N ALA A 2 -7.51 -17.46 22.02
CA ALA A 2 -6.31 -17.61 21.19
C ALA A 2 -5.36 -18.63 21.81
N THR A 3 -4.71 -19.46 21.00
CA THR A 3 -3.71 -20.45 21.43
C THR A 3 -2.32 -20.01 20.96
N VAL A 4 -1.33 -20.12 21.84
CA VAL A 4 0.07 -19.79 21.50
C VAL A 4 0.65 -20.94 20.68
N VAL A 5 1.17 -20.62 19.49
CA VAL A 5 1.76 -21.59 18.56
C VAL A 5 3.28 -21.61 18.68
N ALA A 6 3.89 -20.45 18.94
CA ALA A 6 5.33 -20.35 19.13
C ALA A 6 5.68 -19.24 20.11
N LYS A 7 6.59 -19.55 21.04
CA LYS A 7 7.15 -18.57 21.98
C LYS A 7 8.33 -17.88 21.32
N THR A 8 8.25 -16.56 21.18
CA THR A 8 9.30 -15.75 20.53
C THR A 8 9.82 -14.62 21.41
N GLY A 9 9.09 -14.21 22.46
CA GLY A 9 9.56 -13.22 23.44
C GLY A 9 9.91 -11.85 22.83
N ILE A 10 9.28 -11.47 21.72
CA ILE A 10 9.66 -10.26 20.98
C ILE A 10 9.17 -9.01 21.72
N LYS A 11 10.11 -8.15 22.12
CA LYS A 11 9.79 -6.83 22.67
C LYS A 11 9.26 -5.91 21.56
N LYS A 12 8.02 -5.44 21.72
CA LYS A 12 7.38 -4.52 20.78
C LYS A 12 7.88 -3.09 20.99
N VAL A 13 8.43 -2.51 19.93
CA VAL A 13 8.90 -1.11 19.91
C VAL A 13 7.80 -0.21 19.36
N LYS A 14 7.60 0.95 20.01
CA LYS A 14 6.61 1.96 19.59
C LYS A 14 6.93 2.45 18.18
N GLY A 15 5.89 2.60 17.34
CA GLY A 15 6.04 3.06 15.96
C GLY A 15 6.21 1.95 14.92
N TYR A 16 6.32 0.68 15.35
CA TYR A 16 6.39 -0.47 14.46
C TYR A 16 5.12 -1.32 14.52
N LEU A 17 4.78 -1.91 13.38
CA LEU A 17 3.77 -2.96 13.26
C LEU A 17 4.47 -4.30 13.18
N TYR A 18 4.04 -5.25 14.02
CA TYR A 18 4.53 -6.62 14.04
C TYR A 18 3.50 -7.55 13.42
N PHE A 19 3.93 -8.40 12.49
CA PHE A 19 3.06 -9.30 11.75
C PHE A 19 3.81 -10.55 11.29
N LEU A 20 3.07 -11.57 10.86
CA LEU A 20 3.65 -12.78 10.27
C LEU A 20 3.76 -12.65 8.75
N ASP A 21 4.97 -12.84 8.23
CA ASP A 21 5.24 -12.90 6.81
C ASP A 21 4.64 -14.14 6.13
N LYS A 22 4.78 -14.20 4.79
CA LYS A 22 4.36 -15.36 3.99
C LYS A 22 5.08 -16.64 4.42
N ASN A 23 6.33 -16.53 4.86
CA ASN A 23 7.15 -17.65 5.31
C ASN A 23 6.86 -18.06 6.77
N GLY A 24 5.87 -17.45 7.43
CA GLY A 24 5.54 -17.75 8.83
C GLY A 24 6.51 -17.17 9.86
N ASN A 25 7.38 -16.25 9.46
CA ASN A 25 8.31 -15.54 10.33
C ASN A 25 7.68 -14.27 10.90
N VAL A 26 8.16 -13.83 12.07
CA VAL A 26 7.72 -12.56 12.66
C VAL A 26 8.58 -11.43 12.13
N SER A 27 7.92 -10.45 11.52
CA SER A 27 8.56 -9.29 10.91
C SER A 27 7.95 -8.00 11.42
N ARG A 28 8.75 -6.94 11.38
CA ARG A 28 8.34 -5.59 11.75
C ARG A 28 8.44 -4.64 10.56
N ALA A 29 7.57 -3.64 10.53
CA ALA A 29 7.66 -2.53 9.58
C ALA A 29 7.20 -1.23 10.25
N ALA A 30 7.75 -0.09 9.80
CA ALA A 30 7.33 1.22 10.30
C ALA A 30 5.83 1.46 10.03
N MET A 31 5.10 1.89 11.05
CA MET A 31 3.65 2.07 10.96
C MET A 31 3.30 3.27 10.07
N SER A 32 2.51 3.04 9.02
CA SER A 32 2.01 4.13 8.18
C SER A 32 0.95 4.93 8.93
N ARG A 33 1.29 6.15 9.33
CA ARG A 33 0.33 7.12 9.90
C ARG A 33 -0.58 7.68 8.80
N ALA A 34 -1.69 8.31 9.20
CA ALA A 34 -2.61 8.97 8.27
C ALA A 34 -1.86 9.93 7.32
N GLY A 35 -2.26 9.95 6.04
CA GLY A 35 -1.61 10.75 4.99
C GLY A 35 -0.39 10.10 4.32
N ARG A 36 0.14 8.98 4.83
CA ARG A 36 1.23 8.23 4.18
C ARG A 36 0.70 7.07 3.33
N SER A 37 1.37 6.79 2.21
CA SER A 37 1.06 5.62 1.38
C SER A 37 1.30 4.33 2.16
N LYS A 38 0.22 3.59 2.44
CA LYS A 38 0.29 2.28 3.11
C LYS A 38 1.17 1.32 2.31
N GLY A 39 1.98 0.52 3.00
CA GLY A 39 2.69 -0.63 2.42
C GLY A 39 4.07 -0.37 1.82
N LYS A 40 4.59 0.87 1.84
CA LYS A 40 5.95 1.18 1.33
C LYS A 40 7.08 1.01 2.36
N ALA A 41 6.75 0.75 3.63
CA ALA A 41 7.77 0.58 4.66
C ALA A 41 8.58 -0.71 4.41
N LYS A 42 9.90 -0.61 4.56
CA LYS A 42 10.79 -1.78 4.56
C LYS A 42 10.37 -2.73 5.69
N LYS A 43 10.37 -4.02 5.40
CA LYS A 43 10.06 -5.09 6.36
C LYS A 43 11.36 -5.71 6.83
N GLU A 44 11.49 -5.89 8.13
CA GLU A 44 12.64 -6.53 8.75
C GLU A 44 12.17 -7.78 9.50
N VAL A 45 12.82 -8.91 9.25
CA VAL A 45 12.54 -10.16 9.97
C VAL A 45 13.19 -10.07 11.34
N VAL A 46 12.39 -10.23 12.39
CA VAL A 46 12.83 -10.14 13.80
C VAL A 46 13.04 -11.53 14.39
N ALA A 47 12.21 -12.50 13.99
CA ALA A 47 12.36 -13.89 14.41
C ALA A 47 12.00 -14.85 13.28
N LYS A 48 12.85 -15.85 13.07
CA LYS A 48 12.62 -16.97 12.16
C LYS A 48 11.91 -18.08 12.93
N VAL A 49 10.64 -18.32 12.61
CA VAL A 49 9.77 -19.26 13.35
C VAL A 49 9.17 -20.31 12.40
N GLY A 50 8.93 -19.96 11.13
CA GLY A 50 8.41 -20.90 10.15
C GLY A 50 6.99 -21.41 10.43
N VAL A 51 6.11 -20.58 11.02
CA VAL A 51 4.74 -21.02 11.37
C VAL A 51 3.91 -21.28 10.11
N LYS A 52 3.41 -22.51 9.96
CA LYS A 52 2.45 -22.89 8.91
C LYS A 52 1.07 -22.34 9.26
N LYS A 53 0.48 -21.59 8.32
CA LYS A 53 -0.83 -20.96 8.50
C LYS A 53 -1.92 -21.93 8.02
N GLU A 54 -2.80 -22.32 8.93
CA GLU A 54 -3.96 -23.15 8.64
C GLU A 54 -5.16 -22.29 8.21
N HIS A 55 -5.98 -22.85 7.32
CA HIS A 55 -7.23 -22.21 6.93
C HIS A 55 -8.20 -22.14 8.12
N GLY A 56 -8.90 -21.02 8.26
CA GLY A 56 -9.86 -20.81 9.36
C GLY A 56 -9.28 -20.12 10.59
N TYR A 57 -7.96 -19.91 10.65
CA TYR A 57 -7.30 -19.22 11.76
C TYR A 57 -6.63 -17.88 11.38
N LEU A 58 -6.69 -16.93 12.29
CA LEU A 58 -5.93 -15.69 12.25
C LEU A 58 -4.68 -15.86 13.11
N TYR A 59 -3.52 -15.58 12.50
CA TYR A 59 -2.22 -15.61 13.18
C TYR A 59 -1.76 -14.19 13.47
N PHE A 60 -1.33 -13.94 14.70
CA PHE A 60 -0.89 -12.62 15.15
C PHE A 60 0.17 -12.72 16.24
N VAL A 61 0.81 -11.59 16.54
CA VAL A 61 1.77 -11.47 17.64
C VAL A 61 1.04 -10.90 18.86
N ASP A 62 0.99 -11.65 19.96
CA ASP A 62 0.30 -11.29 21.20
C ASP A 62 1.01 -10.16 21.97
N LYS A 63 0.47 -9.76 23.14
CA LYS A 63 1.08 -8.69 23.97
C LYS A 63 2.46 -9.08 24.52
N ASN A 64 2.68 -10.38 24.76
CA ASN A 64 3.92 -10.93 25.29
C ASN A 64 4.99 -11.13 24.21
N GLY A 65 4.66 -10.85 22.95
CA GLY A 65 5.58 -10.97 21.83
C GLY A 65 5.71 -12.39 21.29
N ASN A 66 4.70 -13.24 21.52
CA ASN A 66 4.60 -14.60 21.01
C ASN A 66 3.65 -14.69 19.81
N VAL A 67 3.81 -15.74 19.01
CA VAL A 67 2.88 -16.03 17.90
C VAL A 67 1.71 -16.84 18.44
N ALA A 68 0.51 -16.30 18.26
CA ALA A 68 -0.74 -16.96 18.62
C ALA A 68 -1.67 -17.11 17.41
N ARG A 69 -2.55 -18.10 17.47
CA ARG A 69 -3.64 -18.33 16.51
C ARG A 69 -5.00 -18.23 17.19
N ALA A 70 -5.99 -17.70 16.48
CA ALA A 70 -7.39 -17.69 16.92
C ALA A 70 -8.31 -18.04 15.76
N SER A 71 -9.44 -18.68 16.04
CA SER A 71 -10.45 -18.96 15.01
C SER A 71 -10.99 -17.65 14.43
N MET A 72 -11.06 -17.57 13.10
CA MET A 72 -11.59 -16.39 12.42
C MET A 72 -13.11 -16.33 12.56
N ALA A 73 -13.63 -15.24 13.14
CA ALA A 73 -15.04 -14.91 13.04
C ALA A 73 -15.36 -14.48 11.60
N ARG A 74 -15.68 -15.45 10.74
CA ARG A 74 -16.17 -15.19 9.38
C ARG A 74 -17.69 -15.01 9.47
N GLY A 75 -18.13 -13.77 9.26
CA GLY A 75 -19.55 -13.42 9.27
C GLY A 75 -19.81 -12.31 10.27
N ARG A 76 -20.06 -11.10 9.76
CA ARG A 76 -20.89 -10.17 10.50
C ARG A 76 -22.26 -10.86 10.61
N LYS A 77 -22.74 -11.15 11.83
CA LYS A 77 -24.17 -11.40 12.00
C LYS A 77 -24.88 -10.20 11.37
N ALA A 78 -25.73 -10.44 10.37
CA ALA A 78 -26.54 -9.41 9.76
C ALA A 78 -27.42 -8.79 10.86
N GLY A 79 -27.01 -7.67 11.46
CA GLY A 79 -27.72 -7.20 12.64
C GLY A 79 -27.23 -5.94 13.36
N SER A 80 -26.25 -5.20 12.85
CA SER A 80 -25.96 -3.87 13.43
C SER A 80 -25.73 -2.81 12.35
N LYS A 81 -26.85 -2.17 12.01
CA LYS A 81 -26.98 -0.88 11.32
C LYS A 81 -26.24 -0.76 10.00
N LYS A 82 -26.91 -1.24 8.95
CA LYS A 82 -26.90 -0.66 7.60
C LYS A 82 -27.13 0.85 7.75
N LYS A 83 -26.07 1.65 7.92
CA LYS A 83 -26.16 3.09 7.58
C LYS A 83 -26.44 3.11 6.08
N LYS A 84 -27.71 3.35 5.77
CA LYS A 84 -28.27 3.59 4.44
C LYS A 84 -27.31 4.56 3.75
N ALA A 85 -26.45 4.05 2.88
CA ALA A 85 -25.71 4.89 1.95
C ALA A 85 -26.77 5.48 1.02
N THR A 86 -27.32 6.63 1.41
CA THR A 86 -28.06 7.48 0.49
C THR A 86 -27.09 7.78 -0.64
N LYS A 87 -27.32 7.14 -1.79
CA LYS A 87 -26.74 7.50 -3.08
C LYS A 87 -27.00 9.00 -3.26
N LYS A 88 -26.06 9.86 -2.85
CA LYS A 88 -26.06 11.25 -3.28
C LYS A 88 -25.80 11.17 -4.78
N LYS A 89 -26.88 11.32 -5.56
CA LYS A 89 -26.85 11.45 -7.02
C LYS A 89 -25.65 12.31 -7.37
N SER A 90 -24.69 11.75 -8.10
CA SER A 90 -23.65 12.52 -8.77
C SER A 90 -24.37 13.46 -9.73
N ALA A 91 -24.57 14.70 -9.32
CA ALA A 91 -25.01 15.75 -10.22
C ALA A 91 -24.00 15.80 -11.37
N LYS A 92 -24.52 15.51 -12.56
CA LYS A 92 -23.92 15.64 -13.88
C LYS A 92 -23.08 16.92 -13.95
N ARG A 93 -21.77 16.82 -13.70
CA ARG A 93 -20.84 17.90 -14.05
C ARG A 93 -20.79 17.92 -15.58
N LYS A 94 -21.44 18.91 -16.16
CA LYS A 94 -21.36 19.25 -17.59
C LYS A 94 -19.89 19.35 -17.98
N ALA A 95 -19.49 18.62 -19.01
CA ALA A 95 -18.26 18.87 -19.74
C ALA A 95 -18.35 20.27 -20.37
N PRO A 96 -17.34 21.16 -20.22
CA PRO A 96 -17.26 22.32 -21.09
C PRO A 96 -16.83 21.84 -22.49
N LYS A 97 -17.81 21.74 -23.39
CA LYS A 97 -17.55 21.69 -24.84
C LYS A 97 -16.89 23.00 -25.25
N ARG A 98 -15.82 22.87 -26.04
CA ARG A 98 -15.03 23.93 -26.68
C ARG A 98 -15.94 24.99 -27.34
N LYS A 99 -15.58 26.26 -27.22
CA LYS A 99 -15.97 27.28 -28.20
C LYS A 99 -14.68 27.83 -28.82
N ALA A 100 -14.49 27.50 -30.10
CA ALA A 100 -13.51 28.12 -30.97
C ALA A 100 -13.94 29.55 -31.33
N VAL A 101 -13.05 30.27 -32.06
CA VAL A 101 -13.15 31.61 -32.71
C VAL A 101 -12.25 32.63 -31.99
N ARG A 102 -11.27 33.33 -32.59
CA ARG A 102 -10.70 33.42 -33.95
C ARG A 102 -9.33 34.16 -33.89
N LYS A 103 -8.38 33.67 -34.70
CA LYS A 103 -7.36 34.34 -35.55
C LYS A 103 -6.92 35.81 -35.28
N SER A 104 -5.59 35.97 -35.13
CA SER A 104 -4.74 36.92 -35.88
C SER A 104 -3.26 36.44 -35.80
N ALA A 105 -2.75 35.65 -36.73
CA ALA A 105 -2.08 36.06 -37.97
C ALA A 105 -0.67 36.71 -37.78
N LYS A 106 0.40 35.91 -37.87
CA LYS A 106 1.46 36.07 -38.90
C LYS A 106 2.37 34.83 -38.96
N LYS A 107 2.84 34.54 -40.17
CA LYS A 107 3.28 33.27 -40.77
C LYS A 107 4.84 33.13 -40.75
N PRO A 108 5.48 32.09 -41.34
CA PRO A 108 6.64 31.39 -40.77
C PRO A 108 7.95 31.58 -41.56
N ALA A 109 9.09 31.18 -40.99
CA ALA A 109 10.33 31.02 -41.75
C ALA A 109 11.02 29.69 -41.41
N LYS A 110 10.96 28.78 -42.39
CA LYS A 110 11.89 27.66 -42.60
C LYS A 110 13.33 28.21 -42.63
N ARG A 111 14.30 27.49 -42.05
CA ARG A 111 15.52 27.07 -42.76
C ARG A 111 16.28 25.96 -42.01
N LYS A 112 16.70 24.98 -42.81
CA LYS A 112 17.49 23.78 -42.52
C LYS A 112 19.00 24.08 -42.47
N ALA A 113 19.74 23.14 -41.89
CA ALA A 113 21.14 22.74 -42.18
C ALA A 113 22.24 23.65 -41.59
N ALA A 114 23.42 23.20 -41.14
CA ALA A 114 24.13 21.91 -41.17
C ALA A 114 25.28 21.92 -40.13
N LYS A 115 25.78 20.71 -39.76
CA LYS A 115 27.20 20.29 -39.56
C LYS A 115 28.14 21.16 -38.68
N LYS A 116 29.13 20.65 -37.92
CA LYS A 116 29.64 19.34 -37.45
C LYS A 116 30.89 19.68 -36.61
N SER A 117 31.39 18.71 -35.84
CA SER A 117 32.73 18.61 -35.20
C SER A 117 32.86 19.29 -33.83
N SER A 118 33.45 18.68 -32.80
CA SER A 118 34.47 17.64 -32.78
C SER A 118 34.36 16.76 -31.51
N LYS A 119 34.23 15.44 -31.69
CA LYS A 119 34.38 14.45 -30.62
C LYS A 119 35.67 13.67 -30.86
N LYS A 120 36.71 14.08 -30.13
CA LYS A 120 37.80 13.29 -29.53
C LYS A 120 37.83 11.79 -29.89
N LYS A 121 38.84 11.37 -30.67
CA LYS A 121 39.62 10.15 -30.38
C LYS A 121 41.05 10.32 -30.93
N ARG A 122 41.99 10.46 -30.00
CA ARG A 122 43.43 10.34 -30.19
C ARG A 122 43.79 8.85 -30.08
N ARG A 123 44.86 8.48 -30.78
CA ARG A 123 45.60 7.20 -30.77
C ARG A 123 45.02 6.13 -31.68
#